data_AF-A0AA35TQF7-F1
#
_entry.id   AF-A0AA35TQF7-F1
#
_cell.length_a   1.000
_cell.length_b   1.000
_cell.length_c   1.000
_cell.angle_alpha   90.00
_cell.angle_beta   90.00
_cell.angle_gamma   90.00
#
_symmetry.space_group_name_H-M   'P 1'
#
loop_
_entity.id
_entity.type
_entity.pdbx_description
1 polymer ?
#
loop_
_entity_poly.entity_id
_entity_poly.type
_entity_poly.pdbx_seq_one_letter_code
_entity_poly.pdbx_strand_id
1 'polypeptide(L)'
;MPTNFVRPILPQGSMIGRSVHSVDSATRAQDSGADFLLVGTMFATRSHPGEEPSGPGLLDRIRSAGVQSPLLAIGGITADNVAQVIQAGADGAAVITAILASDDPERAASRIKSAMHDAVGGIGENRRPGSRYTTSRR
;
A
#
# COMPACT_ATOMS: atom_id res chain seq x y z
N MET A 1 7.80 14.75 -9.25
CA MET A 1 9.04 15.28 -8.64
C MET A 1 9.67 14.25 -7.72
N PRO A 2 10.99 14.02 -7.74
CA PRO A 2 11.64 13.05 -6.85
C PRO A 2 11.57 13.49 -5.37
N THR A 3 11.52 12.52 -4.47
CA THR A 3 11.19 12.72 -3.04
C THR A 3 12.20 13.63 -2.33
N ASN A 4 13.48 13.52 -2.68
CA ASN A 4 14.57 14.33 -2.15
C ASN A 4 14.45 15.84 -2.47
N PHE A 5 13.74 16.23 -3.53
CA PHE A 5 13.47 17.65 -3.82
C PHE A 5 12.35 18.22 -2.95
N VAL A 6 11.44 17.38 -2.47
CA VAL A 6 10.29 17.80 -1.66
C VAL A 6 10.63 17.80 -0.17
N ARG A 7 11.59 16.98 0.26
CA ARG A 7 12.00 16.88 1.67
C ARG A 7 12.46 18.24 2.28
N PRO A 8 13.22 19.12 1.61
CA PRO A 8 13.70 20.37 2.20
C PRO A 8 12.61 21.44 2.40
N ILE A 9 11.48 21.32 1.69
CA ILE A 9 10.37 22.29 1.72
C ILE A 9 9.24 21.84 2.66
N LEU A 10 9.29 20.61 3.18
CA LEU A 10 8.30 20.10 4.11
C LEU A 10 8.73 20.30 5.57
N PRO A 11 7.78 20.51 6.50
CA PRO A 11 8.07 20.46 7.93
C PRO A 11 8.76 19.15 8.31
N GLN A 12 9.70 19.24 9.24
CA GLN A 12 10.41 18.08 9.76
C GLN A 12 9.40 17.03 10.29
N GLY A 13 9.61 15.76 9.91
CA GLY A 13 8.72 14.66 10.29
C GLY A 13 7.54 14.43 9.34
N SER A 14 7.37 15.23 8.28
CA SER A 14 6.36 14.95 7.25
C SER A 14 6.65 13.65 6.50
N MET A 15 5.64 12.78 6.38
CA MET A 15 5.72 11.57 5.54
C MET A 15 5.53 11.90 4.07
N ILE A 16 6.29 11.24 3.20
CA ILE A 16 6.20 11.37 1.75
C ILE A 16 5.94 10.01 1.12
N GLY A 17 4.75 9.87 0.55
CA GLY A 17 4.34 8.72 -0.24
C GLY A 17 4.67 8.88 -1.72
N ARG A 18 4.89 7.75 -2.41
CA ARG A 18 5.11 7.72 -3.86
C ARG A 18 4.22 6.67 -4.53
N SER A 19 3.46 7.08 -5.54
CA SER A 19 2.77 6.13 -6.42
C SER A 19 3.76 5.46 -7.36
N VAL A 20 3.66 4.13 -7.47
CA VAL A 20 4.55 3.29 -8.28
C VAL A 20 3.75 2.21 -9.01
N HIS A 21 4.22 1.87 -10.21
CA HIS A 21 3.55 0.96 -11.14
C HIS A 21 4.50 -0.11 -11.71
N SER A 22 5.74 -0.16 -11.22
CA SER A 22 6.77 -1.09 -11.69
C SER A 22 7.85 -1.30 -10.62
N VAL A 23 8.62 -2.38 -10.75
CA VAL A 23 9.76 -2.66 -9.87
C VAL A 23 10.78 -1.52 -9.91
N ASP A 24 11.15 -1.05 -11.10
CA ASP A 24 12.10 0.06 -11.27
C ASP A 24 11.62 1.36 -10.61
N SER A 25 10.33 1.71 -10.77
CA SER A 25 9.78 2.90 -10.11
C SER A 25 9.73 2.76 -8.58
N ALA A 26 9.51 1.54 -8.06
CA ALA A 26 9.56 1.25 -6.63
C ALA A 26 10.97 1.37 -6.05
N THR A 27 11.97 0.79 -6.72
CA THR A 27 13.38 0.91 -6.32
C THR A 27 13.82 2.36 -6.31
N ARG A 28 13.56 3.11 -7.39
CA ARG A 28 13.91 4.54 -7.46
C ARG A 28 13.21 5.37 -6.38
N ALA A 29 11.95 5.06 -6.07
CA ALA A 29 11.21 5.77 -5.03
C ALA A 29 11.79 5.51 -3.63
N GLN A 30 12.16 4.26 -3.34
CA GLN A 30 12.88 3.92 -2.11
C GLN A 30 14.22 4.66 -2.03
N ASP A 31 15.03 4.61 -3.08
CA ASP A 31 16.36 5.24 -3.11
C ASP A 31 16.28 6.77 -3.03
N SER A 32 15.19 7.35 -3.52
CA SER A 32 14.89 8.79 -3.37
C SER A 32 14.45 9.16 -1.94
N GLY A 33 14.25 8.17 -1.06
CA GLY A 33 13.86 8.35 0.33
C GLY A 33 12.35 8.48 0.53
N ALA A 34 11.51 7.74 -0.21
CA ALA A 34 10.07 7.68 0.06
C ALA A 34 9.78 6.89 1.36
N ASP A 35 8.88 7.43 2.19
CA ASP A 35 8.52 6.85 3.48
C ASP A 35 7.55 5.66 3.33
N PHE A 36 6.76 5.66 2.25
CA PHE A 36 5.90 4.54 1.84
C PHE A 36 5.59 4.60 0.34
N LEU A 37 5.22 3.47 -0.24
CA LEU A 37 4.90 3.34 -1.65
C LEU A 37 3.44 2.92 -1.83
N LEU A 38 2.73 3.63 -2.71
CA LEU A 38 1.39 3.27 -3.17
C LEU A 38 1.54 2.46 -4.46
N VAL A 39 1.28 1.17 -4.39
CA VAL A 39 1.47 0.24 -5.52
C VAL A 39 0.12 -0.01 -6.18
N GLY A 40 -0.01 0.38 -7.45
CA GLY A 40 -1.26 0.23 -8.19
C GLY A 40 -1.02 -0.01 -9.69
N THR A 41 -2.07 -0.27 -10.46
CA THR A 41 -3.46 -0.53 -10.02
C THR A 41 -3.62 -2.04 -9.79
N MET A 42 -4.08 -2.48 -8.61
CA MET A 42 -4.12 -3.92 -8.28
C MET A 42 -5.22 -4.69 -9.03
N PHE A 43 -6.40 -4.12 -9.13
CA PHE A 43 -7.56 -4.70 -9.81
C PHE A 43 -8.22 -3.67 -10.70
N ALA A 44 -9.08 -4.10 -11.63
CA ALA A 44 -9.83 -3.19 -12.49
C ALA A 44 -10.70 -2.25 -11.64
N THR A 45 -10.72 -0.96 -11.96
CA THR A 45 -11.45 0.05 -11.18
C THR A 45 -12.27 0.97 -12.08
N ARG A 46 -13.39 1.48 -11.55
CA ARG A 46 -14.18 2.51 -12.22
C ARG A 46 -13.47 3.88 -12.29
N SER A 47 -12.50 4.12 -11.42
CA SER A 47 -11.75 5.38 -11.37
C SER A 47 -10.66 5.49 -12.45
N HIS A 48 -10.28 4.38 -13.08
CA HIS A 48 -9.32 4.31 -14.19
C HIS A 48 -9.78 3.26 -15.22
N PRO A 49 -10.82 3.54 -16.02
CA PRO A 49 -11.33 2.60 -17.01
C PRO A 49 -10.33 2.41 -18.17
N GLY A 50 -10.01 1.16 -18.51
CA GLY A 50 -9.22 0.81 -19.70
C GLY A 50 -7.72 0.56 -19.48
N GLU A 51 -7.22 0.71 -18.25
CA GLU A 51 -5.84 0.35 -17.90
C GLU A 51 -5.78 -1.09 -17.39
N GLU A 52 -4.86 -1.91 -17.95
CA GLU A 52 -4.64 -3.26 -17.46
C GLU A 52 -4.10 -3.21 -16.02
N PRO A 53 -4.75 -3.88 -15.05
CA PRO A 53 -4.25 -3.91 -13.69
C PRO A 53 -2.88 -4.58 -13.62
N SER A 54 -1.95 -3.97 -12.90
CA SER A 54 -0.64 -4.55 -12.59
C SER A 54 -0.75 -5.88 -11.83
N GLY A 55 -1.85 -6.06 -11.09
CA GLY A 55 -2.13 -7.26 -10.32
C GLY A 55 -1.30 -7.39 -9.03
N PRO A 56 -1.72 -8.27 -8.11
CA PRO A 56 -0.97 -8.55 -6.89
C PRO A 56 0.46 -9.05 -7.15
N GLY A 57 0.73 -9.70 -8.28
CA GLY A 57 2.07 -10.18 -8.64
C GLY A 57 3.13 -9.07 -8.74
N LEU A 58 2.75 -7.80 -8.94
CA LEU A 58 3.69 -6.69 -8.88
C LEU A 58 4.26 -6.49 -7.47
N LEU A 59 3.46 -6.70 -6.41
CA LEU A 59 3.91 -6.56 -5.02
C LEU A 59 5.01 -7.56 -4.70
N ASP A 60 4.82 -8.82 -5.10
CA ASP A 60 5.77 -9.90 -4.88
C ASP A 60 7.10 -9.63 -5.63
N ARG A 61 7.01 -9.15 -6.88
CA ARG A 61 8.18 -8.74 -7.67
C ARG A 61 8.93 -7.57 -7.04
N ILE A 62 8.22 -6.58 -6.50
CA ILE A 62 8.83 -5.43 -5.80
C ILE A 62 9.57 -5.90 -4.55
N ARG A 63 8.95 -6.79 -3.75
CA ARG A 63 9.59 -7.37 -2.56
C ARG A 63 10.82 -8.20 -2.93
N SER A 64 10.70 -9.04 -3.95
CA SER A 64 11.80 -9.87 -4.47
C SER A 64 12.98 -9.03 -4.98
N ALA A 65 12.74 -7.80 -5.44
CA ALA A 65 13.77 -6.85 -5.84
C ALA A 65 14.45 -6.13 -4.65
N GLY A 66 14.10 -6.48 -3.42
CA GLY A 66 14.74 -5.95 -2.21
C GLY A 66 14.11 -4.67 -1.65
N VAL A 67 12.95 -4.23 -2.15
CA VAL A 67 12.27 -3.03 -1.61
C VAL A 67 11.69 -3.31 -0.22
N GLN A 68 12.21 -2.60 0.77
CA GLN A 68 11.86 -2.69 2.19
C GLN A 68 10.91 -1.57 2.65
N SER A 69 10.75 -0.51 1.86
CA SER A 69 9.76 0.54 2.15
C SER A 69 8.36 -0.07 2.32
N PRO A 70 7.52 0.50 3.22
CA PRO A 70 6.14 0.07 3.36
C PRO A 70 5.38 0.12 2.03
N LEU A 71 4.69 -0.97 1.68
CA LEU A 71 3.90 -1.08 0.45
C LEU A 71 2.41 -1.05 0.79
N LEU A 72 1.72 -0.03 0.27
CA LEU A 72 0.28 0.09 0.34
C LEU A 72 -0.30 -0.24 -1.03
N ALA A 73 -1.04 -1.34 -1.12
CA ALA A 73 -1.76 -1.73 -2.32
C ALA A 73 -2.90 -0.76 -2.60
N ILE A 74 -3.08 -0.32 -3.84
CA ILE A 74 -4.17 0.59 -4.24
C ILE A 74 -4.77 0.18 -5.58
N GLY A 75 -6.09 0.41 -5.71
CA GLY A 75 -6.83 0.23 -6.95
C GLY A 75 -7.71 -1.02 -6.94
N GLY A 76 -9.02 -0.82 -6.79
CA GLY A 76 -10.03 -1.89 -6.94
C GLY A 76 -10.08 -2.86 -5.78
N ILE A 77 -9.53 -2.47 -4.64
CA ILE A 77 -9.48 -3.31 -3.44
C ILE A 77 -10.82 -3.25 -2.71
N THR A 78 -11.32 -4.42 -2.30
CA THR A 78 -12.54 -4.67 -1.55
C THR A 78 -12.25 -5.64 -0.40
N ALA A 79 -13.23 -5.90 0.46
CA ALA A 79 -13.09 -6.90 1.52
C ALA A 79 -12.81 -8.32 0.97
N ASP A 80 -13.28 -8.62 -0.24
CA ASP A 80 -13.18 -9.95 -0.83
C ASP A 80 -11.81 -10.24 -1.45
N ASN A 81 -11.05 -9.20 -1.84
CA ASN A 81 -9.77 -9.36 -2.54
C ASN A 81 -8.57 -8.79 -1.76
N VAL A 82 -8.79 -8.08 -0.65
CA VAL A 82 -7.70 -7.47 0.14
C VAL A 82 -6.70 -8.52 0.67
N ALA A 83 -7.17 -9.73 0.98
CA ALA A 83 -6.29 -10.81 1.41
C ALA A 83 -5.21 -11.15 0.36
N GLN A 84 -5.54 -11.06 -0.94
CA GLN A 84 -4.63 -11.39 -2.03
C GLN A 84 -3.44 -10.44 -2.09
N VAL A 85 -3.67 -9.13 -1.88
CA VAL A 85 -2.60 -8.13 -1.91
C VAL A 85 -1.71 -8.19 -0.67
N ILE A 86 -2.29 -8.52 0.50
CA ILE A 86 -1.51 -8.74 1.73
C ILE A 86 -0.61 -9.97 1.58
N GLN A 87 -1.16 -11.08 1.08
CA GLN A 87 -0.39 -12.31 0.83
C GLN A 87 0.75 -12.08 -0.17
N ALA A 88 0.50 -11.27 -1.20
CA ALA A 88 1.50 -10.86 -2.20
C ALA A 88 2.57 -9.89 -1.68
N GLY A 89 2.48 -9.43 -0.43
CA GLY A 89 3.55 -8.68 0.24
C GLY A 89 3.27 -7.19 0.49
N ALA A 90 2.03 -6.74 0.32
CA ALA A 90 1.61 -5.43 0.82
C ALA A 90 1.53 -5.41 2.36
N ASP A 91 1.93 -4.29 2.97
CA ASP A 91 1.76 -4.04 4.41
C ASP A 91 0.38 -3.47 4.73
N GLY A 92 -0.34 -2.99 3.73
CA GLY A 92 -1.68 -2.45 3.86
C GLY A 92 -2.36 -2.20 2.53
N ALA A 93 -3.58 -1.67 2.60
CA ALA A 93 -4.38 -1.34 1.42
C ALA A 93 -5.00 0.06 1.54
N ALA A 94 -5.11 0.74 0.40
CA ALA A 94 -5.83 2.01 0.25
C ALA A 94 -7.09 1.78 -0.60
N VAL A 95 -8.22 2.26 -0.08
CA VAL A 95 -9.56 2.07 -0.67
C VAL A 95 -10.31 3.39 -0.73
N ILE A 96 -11.11 3.58 -1.78
CA ILE A 96 -11.97 4.76 -1.95
C ILE A 96 -13.42 4.29 -2.08
N THR A 97 -13.81 3.79 -3.25
CA THR A 97 -15.21 3.46 -3.57
C THR A 97 -15.81 2.38 -2.68
N ALA A 98 -15.02 1.38 -2.26
CA ALA A 98 -15.49 0.29 -1.40
C ALA A 98 -16.02 0.76 -0.05
N ILE A 99 -15.59 1.94 0.43
CA ILE A 99 -16.09 2.56 1.66
C ILE A 99 -17.06 3.69 1.32
N LEU A 100 -16.64 4.63 0.47
CA LEU A 100 -17.40 5.86 0.23
C LEU A 100 -18.73 5.66 -0.52
N ALA A 101 -18.86 4.56 -1.26
CA ALA A 101 -20.10 4.23 -1.98
C ALA A 101 -20.92 3.15 -1.25
N SER A 102 -20.57 2.80 -0.01
CA SER A 102 -21.34 1.85 0.80
C SER A 102 -22.46 2.53 1.55
N ASP A 103 -23.61 1.86 1.67
CA ASP A 103 -24.72 2.29 2.54
C ASP A 103 -24.32 2.32 4.02
N ASP A 104 -23.28 1.58 4.40
CA ASP A 104 -22.73 1.51 5.76
C ASP A 104 -21.19 1.54 5.73
N PRO A 105 -20.58 2.75 5.68
CA PRO A 105 -19.14 2.92 5.58
C PRO A 105 -18.36 2.35 6.78
N GLU A 106 -18.94 2.38 7.98
CA GLU A 106 -18.32 1.82 9.18
C GLU A 106 -18.18 0.30 9.07
N ARG A 107 -19.27 -0.37 8.67
CA ARG A 107 -19.25 -1.81 8.45
C ARG A 107 -18.35 -2.20 7.28
N ALA A 108 -18.32 -1.41 6.21
CA ALA A 108 -17.42 -1.64 5.08
C ALA A 108 -15.95 -1.56 5.49
N ALA A 109 -15.56 -0.50 6.23
CA ALA A 109 -14.21 -0.34 6.75
C ALA A 109 -13.83 -1.50 7.70
N SER A 110 -14.76 -1.87 8.59
CA SER A 110 -14.55 -2.97 9.55
C SER A 110 -14.30 -4.31 8.86
N ARG A 111 -15.07 -4.64 7.80
CA ARG A 111 -14.87 -5.86 7.02
C ARG A 111 -13.50 -5.92 6.33
N ILE A 112 -13.08 -4.81 5.73
CA ILE A 112 -11.76 -4.72 5.06
C ILE A 112 -10.65 -4.91 6.10
N LYS A 113 -10.76 -4.23 7.26
CA LYS A 113 -9.80 -4.36 8.36
C LYS A 113 -9.71 -5.80 8.86
N SER A 114 -10.84 -6.46 9.11
CA SER A 114 -10.87 -7.87 9.54
C SER A 114 -10.21 -8.78 8.50
N ALA A 115 -10.57 -8.66 7.23
CA ALA A 115 -9.98 -9.46 6.16
C ALA A 115 -8.46 -9.26 6.02
N MET A 116 -7.95 -8.04 6.26
CA MET A 116 -6.51 -7.77 6.32
C MET A 116 -5.85 -8.46 7.52
N HIS A 117 -6.43 -8.37 8.71
CA HIS A 117 -5.88 -9.02 9.91
C HIS A 117 -5.87 -10.54 9.78
N ASP A 118 -6.93 -11.13 9.25
CA ASP A 118 -7.04 -12.57 9.03
C ASP A 118 -5.97 -13.05 8.02
N ALA A 119 -5.74 -12.27 6.96
CA ALA A 119 -4.68 -12.54 5.99
C ALA A 119 -3.27 -12.45 6.62
N VAL A 120 -3.05 -11.50 7.55
CA VAL A 120 -1.79 -11.40 8.31
C VAL A 120 -1.64 -12.55 9.31
N GLY A 121 -2.72 -13.02 9.93
CA GLY A 121 -2.69 -14.17 10.84
C GLY A 121 -2.32 -15.48 10.16
N GLY A 122 -2.59 -15.61 8.85
CA GLY A 122 -2.23 -16.77 8.03
C GLY A 122 -0.79 -16.76 7.51
N ILE A 123 -0.08 -15.63 7.55
CA ILE A 123 1.35 -15.54 7.21
C ILE A 123 2.16 -15.65 8.51
N GLY A 124 2.99 -16.70 8.63
CA GLY A 124 3.78 -16.98 9.84
C GLY A 124 4.53 -15.75 10.39
N GLU A 125 4.85 -15.80 11.69
CA GLU A 125 5.26 -14.71 12.60
C GLU A 125 6.34 -13.73 12.10
N ASN A 126 7.06 -14.06 11.03
CA ASN A 126 8.20 -13.32 10.50
C ASN A 126 7.87 -12.11 9.60
N ARG A 127 6.58 -11.80 9.36
CA ARG A 127 6.14 -10.68 8.49
C ARG A 127 5.31 -9.60 9.19
N ARG A 128 5.24 -9.59 10.53
CA ARG A 128 4.54 -8.52 11.26
C ARG A 128 5.28 -7.18 11.02
N PRO A 129 4.59 -6.12 10.54
CA PRO A 129 5.25 -4.84 10.33
C PRO A 129 5.84 -4.33 11.65
N GLY A 130 7.17 -4.20 11.68
CA GLY A 130 7.92 -3.78 12.85
C GLY A 130 7.46 -2.42 13.36
N SER A 131 7.35 -2.33 14.69
CA SER A 131 7.13 -1.14 15.51
C SER A 131 8.09 0.01 15.16
N ARG A 132 7.82 0.73 14.06
CA ARG A 132 8.57 1.94 13.66
C ARG A 132 7.75 3.22 13.80
N TYR A 133 6.50 3.13 14.25
CA TYR A 133 5.70 4.27 14.66
C TYR A 133 5.91 4.58 16.15
N THR A 134 7.16 4.77 16.59
CA THR A 134 7.38 5.53 17.82
C THR A 134 7.18 7.00 17.46
N THR A 135 5.98 7.51 17.72
CA THR A 135 5.76 8.95 17.85
C THR A 135 6.76 9.49 18.85
N SER A 136 7.82 10.13 18.36
CA SER A 136 8.68 11.01 19.15
C SER A 136 7.84 12.22 19.54
N ARG A 137 7.06 12.08 20.62
CA ARG A 137 6.63 13.23 21.41
C ARG A 137 7.87 13.77 22.12
N ARG A 138 8.39 14.90 21.64
CA ARG A 138 9.03 15.91 22.46
C ARG A 138 8.54 17.27 21.99
#